data_AF-A0AAU0Y7T1-F1
#
_entry.id   AF-A0AAU0Y7T1-F1
#
_cell.length_a   1.000
_cell.length_b   1.000
_cell.length_c   1.000
_cell.angle_alpha   90.00
_cell.angle_beta   90.00
_cell.angle_gamma   90.00
#
_symmetry.space_group_name_H-M   'P 1'
#
loop_
_entity.id
_entity.type
_entity.pdbx_description
1 polymer ?
#
loop_
_entity_poly.entity_id
_entity_poly.type
_entity_poly.pdbx_seq_one_letter_code
_entity_poly.pdbx_strand_id
1 'polypeptide(L)'
;MPLLRLPRDFPHRGLHRRARERDRSGGGAVRALKRGDIAAAQGLLRDMTTVLRAHWRGEENVLFAVMRQDDEYTRYIEDLEREHRELYGPPARSSMRRPCQDGW
;
A
#
# COMPACT_ATOMS: atom_id res chain seq x y z
N MET A 1 13.39 -19.23 25.16
CA MET A 1 13.25 -18.65 23.81
C MET A 1 12.70 -19.72 22.86
N PRO A 2 11.38 -19.92 22.76
CA PRO A 2 10.85 -20.75 21.69
C PRO A 2 10.74 -19.90 20.43
N LEU A 3 11.40 -20.35 19.36
CA LEU A 3 11.23 -19.83 18.01
C LEU A 3 9.74 -19.91 17.63
N LEU A 4 9.09 -18.78 17.39
CA LEU A 4 7.78 -18.72 16.76
C LEU A 4 7.89 -19.41 15.40
N ARG A 5 7.42 -20.65 15.31
CA ARG A 5 7.38 -21.41 14.08
C ARG A 5 6.19 -20.90 13.26
N LEU A 6 6.46 -19.95 12.36
CA LEU A 6 5.48 -19.51 11.39
C LEU A 6 4.90 -20.73 10.65
N PRO A 7 3.56 -20.84 10.50
CA PRO A 7 2.93 -21.97 9.82
C PRO A 7 3.43 -22.06 8.37
N ARG A 8 3.76 -23.29 7.95
CA ARG A 8 4.39 -23.59 6.65
C ARG A 8 3.50 -23.32 5.43
N ASP A 9 2.24 -22.97 5.66
CA ASP A 9 1.23 -22.74 4.63
C ASP A 9 1.00 -21.24 4.31
N PHE A 10 2.01 -20.39 4.55
CA PHE A 10 2.03 -19.05 3.98
C PHE A 10 1.99 -19.14 2.44
N PRO A 11 1.06 -18.47 1.73
CA PRO A 11 0.91 -18.60 0.29
C PRO A 11 2.02 -17.85 -0.47
N HIS A 12 3.25 -18.37 -0.43
CA HIS A 12 4.44 -17.74 -1.02
C HIS A 12 4.43 -17.68 -2.56
N ARG A 13 3.62 -18.51 -3.25
CA ARG A 13 3.70 -18.62 -4.72
C ARG A 13 2.98 -17.50 -5.49
N GLY A 14 2.16 -16.67 -4.85
CA GLY A 14 1.38 -15.60 -5.51
C GLY A 14 1.83 -14.16 -5.24
N LEU A 15 2.56 -13.90 -4.15
CA LEU A 15 2.88 -12.54 -3.70
C LEU A 15 3.94 -11.84 -4.58
N HIS A 16 4.96 -12.57 -5.06
CA HIS A 16 6.07 -11.97 -5.82
C HIS A 16 5.65 -11.42 -7.20
N ARG A 17 4.69 -12.07 -7.87
CA ARG A 17 4.16 -11.59 -9.17
C ARG A 17 3.38 -10.28 -9.00
N ARG A 18 2.54 -10.20 -7.96
CA ARG A 18 1.74 -9.01 -7.63
C ARG A 18 2.59 -7.85 -7.14
N ALA A 19 3.68 -8.12 -6.40
CA ALA A 19 4.63 -7.08 -5.98
C ALA A 19 5.31 -6.40 -7.18
N ARG A 20 5.79 -7.17 -8.17
CA ARG A 20 6.36 -6.60 -9.41
C ARG A 20 5.34 -5.84 -10.26
N GLU A 21 4.09 -6.27 -10.23
CA GLU A 21 2.99 -5.61 -10.91
C GLU A 21 2.65 -4.25 -10.28
N ARG A 22 2.74 -4.14 -8.94
CA ARG A 22 2.62 -2.86 -8.21
C ARG A 22 3.71 -1.85 -8.59
N ASP A 23 4.98 -2.26 -8.63
CA ASP A 23 6.09 -1.38 -9.03
C ASP A 23 5.94 -0.89 -10.48
N ARG A 24 5.47 -1.78 -11.37
CA ARG A 24 5.21 -1.43 -12.76
C ARG A 24 4.06 -0.43 -12.88
N SER A 25 2.98 -0.60 -12.11
CA SER A 25 1.83 0.31 -12.09
C SER A 25 2.17 1.66 -11.49
N GLY A 26 2.94 1.71 -10.39
CA GLY A 26 3.42 2.95 -9.79
C GLY A 26 4.32 3.75 -10.73
N GLY A 27 5.33 3.10 -11.32
CA GLY A 27 6.17 3.72 -12.35
C GLY A 27 5.38 4.12 -13.60
N GLY A 28 4.36 3.34 -13.97
CA GLY A 28 3.43 3.63 -15.04
C GLY A 28 2.63 4.91 -14.80
N ALA A 29 2.09 5.08 -13.60
CA ALA A 29 1.31 6.25 -13.22
C ALA A 29 2.14 7.53 -13.26
N VAL A 30 3.37 7.49 -12.73
CA VAL A 30 4.31 8.62 -12.81
C VAL A 30 4.60 9.00 -14.27
N ARG A 31 4.82 8.01 -15.14
CA ARG A 31 5.05 8.27 -16.57
C ARG A 31 3.81 8.83 -17.27
N ALA A 32 2.61 8.39 -16.90
CA ALA A 32 1.35 8.92 -17.43
C ALA A 32 1.15 10.39 -17.01
N LEU A 33 1.40 10.72 -15.73
CA LEU A 33 1.37 12.09 -15.23
C LEU A 33 2.37 13.00 -15.96
N LYS A 34 3.60 12.51 -16.19
CA LYS A 34 4.62 13.25 -16.96
C LYS A 34 4.20 13.58 -18.39
N ARG A 35 3.29 12.79 -18.98
CA ARG A 35 2.73 13.02 -20.33
C ARG A 35 1.41 13.80 -20.30
N GLY A 36 0.93 14.22 -19.14
CA GLY A 36 -0.38 14.87 -18.99
C GLY A 36 -1.57 13.91 -19.11
N ASP A 37 -1.35 12.60 -19.18
CA ASP A 37 -2.41 11.60 -19.28
C ASP A 37 -2.95 11.26 -17.90
N ILE A 38 -3.83 12.14 -17.41
CA ILE A 38 -4.45 12.04 -16.08
C ILE A 38 -5.35 10.80 -15.99
N ALA A 39 -6.06 10.46 -17.06
CA ALA A 39 -6.98 9.31 -17.07
C ALA A 39 -6.21 7.99 -16.90
N ALA A 40 -5.11 7.80 -17.65
CA ALA A 40 -4.27 6.61 -17.50
C ALA A 40 -3.60 6.55 -16.13
N ALA A 41 -3.13 7.68 -15.59
CA ALA A 41 -2.57 7.74 -14.24
C ALA A 41 -3.59 7.30 -13.18
N GLN A 42 -4.83 7.79 -13.27
CA GLN A 42 -5.91 7.40 -12.35
C GLN A 42 -6.28 5.92 -12.46
N GLY A 43 -6.27 5.33 -13.65
CA GLY A 43 -6.48 3.89 -13.85
C GLY A 43 -5.41 3.06 -13.13
N LEU A 44 -4.13 3.38 -13.40
CA LEU A 44 -2.99 2.68 -12.82
C LEU A 44 -2.93 2.80 -11.29
N LEU A 45 -3.28 3.96 -10.74
CA LEU A 45 -3.38 4.16 -9.29
C LEU A 45 -4.53 3.34 -8.69
N ARG A 46 -5.70 3.26 -9.36
CA ARG A 46 -6.82 2.42 -8.89
C ARG A 46 -6.46 0.94 -8.82
N ASP A 47 -5.77 0.44 -9.84
CA ASP A 47 -5.32 -0.96 -9.90
C ASP A 47 -4.32 -1.25 -8.78
N MET A 48 -3.36 -0.34 -8.58
CA MET A 48 -2.37 -0.44 -7.52
C MET A 48 -3.03 -0.42 -6.13
N THR A 49 -3.97 0.49 -5.89
CA THR A 49 -4.73 0.57 -4.63
C THR A 49 -5.53 -0.70 -4.37
N THR A 50 -6.11 -1.32 -5.39
CA THR A 50 -6.86 -2.57 -5.26
C THR A 50 -5.95 -3.72 -4.81
N VAL A 51 -4.78 -3.86 -5.44
CA VAL A 51 -3.80 -4.90 -5.11
C VAL A 51 -3.18 -4.68 -3.72
N LEU A 52 -2.88 -3.43 -3.35
CA LEU A 52 -2.42 -3.09 -2.00
C LEU A 52 -3.50 -3.33 -0.94
N ARG A 53 -4.77 -3.02 -1.26
CA ARG A 53 -5.90 -3.29 -0.37
C ARG A 53 -6.07 -4.75 -0.02
N ALA A 54 -6.03 -5.60 -1.03
CA ALA A 54 -6.12 -7.04 -0.82
C ALA A 54 -4.93 -7.59 -0.02
N HIS A 55 -3.76 -6.97 -0.14
CA HIS A 55 -2.55 -7.40 0.53
C HIS A 55 -2.55 -7.07 2.02
N TRP A 56 -2.73 -5.80 2.41
CA TRP A 56 -2.68 -5.46 3.84
C TRP A 56 -3.83 -6.10 4.62
N ARG A 57 -5.03 -6.21 4.03
CA ARG A 57 -6.13 -6.96 4.65
C ARG A 57 -5.81 -8.45 4.85
N GLY A 58 -4.95 -9.04 4.00
CA GLY A 58 -4.44 -10.40 4.21
C GLY A 58 -3.45 -10.48 5.37
N GLU A 59 -2.61 -9.46 5.54
CA GLU A 59 -1.65 -9.37 6.65
C GLU A 59 -2.34 -9.13 7.99
N GLU A 60 -3.29 -8.20 8.05
CA GLU A 60 -4.09 -7.89 9.24
C GLU A 60 -4.84 -9.13 9.76
N ASN A 61 -5.51 -9.87 8.88
CA ASN A 61 -6.33 -11.02 9.25
C ASN A 61 -5.52 -12.25 9.69
N VAL A 62 -4.23 -12.34 9.31
CA VAL A 62 -3.44 -13.56 9.50
C VAL A 62 -2.15 -13.25 10.24
N LEU A 63 -1.25 -12.51 9.62
CA LEU A 63 0.08 -12.28 10.17
C LEU A 63 -0.01 -11.43 11.45
N PHE A 64 -0.75 -10.33 11.43
CA PHE A 64 -0.87 -9.44 12.58
C PHE A 64 -1.66 -10.10 13.72
N ALA A 65 -2.70 -10.87 13.40
CA ALA A 65 -3.44 -11.65 14.39
C ALA A 65 -2.54 -12.67 15.13
N VAL A 66 -1.55 -13.25 14.45
CA VAL A 66 -0.57 -14.15 15.08
C VAL A 66 0.48 -13.35 15.85
N MET A 67 1.05 -12.29 15.25
CA MET A 67 2.13 -11.52 15.88
C MET A 67 1.68 -10.73 17.11
N ARG A 68 0.42 -10.32 17.20
CA ARG A 68 -0.16 -9.61 18.36
C ARG A 68 -0.25 -10.49 19.61
N GLN A 69 -0.02 -11.79 19.50
CA GLN A 69 0.08 -12.68 20.67
C GLN A 69 1.38 -12.47 21.45
N ASP A 70 2.33 -11.73 20.89
CA ASP A 70 3.56 -11.32 21.53
C ASP A 70 3.51 -9.79 21.79
N ASP A 71 3.62 -9.42 23.06
CA ASP A 71 3.50 -8.04 23.54
C ASP A 71 4.52 -7.10 22.87
N GLU A 72 5.68 -7.62 22.43
CA GLU A 72 6.72 -6.85 21.73
C GLU A 72 6.18 -6.20 20.45
N TYR A 73 5.30 -6.89 19.72
CA TYR A 73 4.81 -6.44 18.41
C TYR A 73 3.50 -5.66 18.47
N THR A 74 2.81 -5.63 19.61
CA THR A 74 1.45 -5.07 19.70
C THR A 74 1.40 -3.60 19.27
N ARG A 75 2.30 -2.76 19.80
CA ARG A 75 2.36 -1.34 19.45
C ARG A 75 2.73 -1.13 17.97
N TYR A 76 3.65 -1.94 17.45
CA TYR A 76 4.08 -1.85 16.05
C TYR A 76 2.93 -2.21 15.09
N ILE A 77 2.14 -3.22 15.42
CA ILE A 77 0.97 -3.63 14.64
C ILE A 77 -0.11 -2.54 14.67
N GLU A 78 -0.38 -1.93 15.81
CA GLU A 78 -1.34 -0.83 15.94
C GLU A 78 -0.96 0.40 15.09
N ASP A 79 0.34 0.72 15.04
CA ASP A 79 0.86 1.78 14.20
C ASP A 79 0.67 1.47 12.71
N LEU A 80 0.96 0.24 12.27
CA LEU A 80 0.76 -0.18 10.88
C LEU A 80 -0.72 -0.21 10.46
N GLU A 81 -1.62 -0.71 11.30
CA GLU A 81 -3.07 -0.71 11.02
C GLU A 81 -3.65 0.71 10.93
N ARG A 82 -3.06 1.68 11.65
CA ARG A 82 -3.41 3.09 11.48
C ARG A 82 -2.92 3.62 10.13
N GLU A 83 -1.67 3.38 9.76
CA GLU A 83 -1.12 3.77 8.46
C GLU A 83 -1.93 3.19 7.29
N HIS A 84 -2.34 1.91 7.39
CA HIS A 84 -3.20 1.28 6.38
C HIS A 84 -4.54 2.00 6.23
N ARG A 85 -5.20 2.35 7.34
CA ARG A 85 -6.47 3.11 7.31
C ARG A 85 -6.31 4.48 6.67
N GLU A 86 -5.22 5.18 6.93
CA GLU A 86 -4.92 6.47 6.32
C GLU A 86 -4.72 6.35 4.81
N LEU A 87 -4.02 5.30 4.35
CA LEU A 87 -3.79 5.03 2.93
C LEU A 87 -5.05 4.57 2.18
N TYR A 88 -6.02 3.97 2.88
CA TYR A 88 -7.31 3.58 2.30
C TYR A 88 -8.41 4.63 2.44
N GLY A 89 -8.21 5.60 3.31
CA GLY A 89 -9.08 6.75 3.46
C GLY A 89 -9.17 7.52 2.13
N PRO A 90 -10.21 8.34 1.94
CA PRO A 90 -10.22 9.29 0.85
C PRO A 90 -8.90 10.08 0.92
N PRO A 91 -8.17 10.27 -0.20
CA PRO A 91 -6.93 11.03 -0.16
C PRO A 91 -7.25 12.36 0.50
N ALA A 92 -6.54 12.67 1.59
CA ALA A 92 -6.56 14.02 2.12
C ALA A 92 -6.31 14.93 0.91
N ARG A 93 -7.17 15.92 0.68
CA ARG A 93 -6.91 16.92 -0.36
C ARG A 93 -5.60 17.61 0.02
N SER A 94 -4.47 17.08 -0.45
CA SER A 94 -3.25 17.86 -0.53
C SER A 94 -3.61 19.01 -1.43
N SER A 95 -3.76 20.21 -0.85
CA SER A 95 -3.91 21.43 -1.60
C SER A 95 -2.66 21.53 -2.48
N MET A 96 -2.80 21.15 -3.74
CA MET A 96 -1.84 21.52 -4.76
C MET A 96 -1.92 23.04 -4.86
N ARG A 97 -1.11 23.73 -4.06
CA ARG A 97 -0.92 25.17 -4.18
C ARG A 97 -0.48 25.40 -5.63
N ARG A 98 -1.33 26.05 -6.42
CA ARG A 98 -0.99 26.46 -7.79
C ARG A 98 0.32 27.25 -7.70
N PRO A 99 1.33 27.02 -8.55
CA PRO A 99 2.37 28.02 -8.71
C PRO A 99 1.68 29.31 -9.15
N CYS A 100 1.90 30.41 -8.43
CA CYS A 100 1.57 31.74 -8.95
C CYS A 100 2.26 31.87 -10.31
N GLN A 101 1.47 31.94 -11.37
CA GLN A 101 1.90 32.52 -12.62
C GLN A 101 1.79 34.03 -12.44
N ASP A 102 2.85 34.64 -11.92
CA ASP A 102 2.98 36.09 -12.00
C ASP A 102 3.91 36.36 -13.18
N GLY A 103 3.30 36.76 -14.30
CA GLY A 103 4.02 37.43 -15.38
C GLY A 103 4.33 38.86 -14.96
N TRP A 104 5.59 39.26 -15.05
CA TRP A 104 6.19 40.08 -16.11
C TRP A 104 7.71 40.02 -15.92
#